data_AF-A0A1G6E2Z7-F1
#
_entry.id   AF-A0A1G6E2Z7-F1
#
_cell.length_a   1.000
_cell.length_b   1.000
_cell.length_c   1.000
_cell.angle_alpha   90.00
_cell.angle_beta   90.00
_cell.angle_gamma   90.00
#
_symmetry.space_group_name_H-M   'P 1'
#
loop_
_entity.id
_entity.type
_entity.pdbx_description
1 polymer ?
#
loop_
_entity_poly.entity_id
_entity_poly.type
_entity_poly.pdbx_seq_one_letter_code
_entity_poly.pdbx_strand_id
1 'polypeptide(L)' 'MSQAYNREKYSGGKAFCGTRDPIPTSGMKPHNCKTPCPYGNGTTFCFPCMAKIMDEHRQNKKAVML' A
#
# COMPACT_ATOMS: atom_id res chain seq x y z
N MET A 1 6.04 14.93 -30.18
CA MET A 1 4.70 14.31 -29.95
C MET A 1 3.84 15.30 -29.19
N SER A 2 2.61 15.52 -29.64
CA SER A 2 1.71 16.49 -29.01
C SER A 2 1.12 15.95 -27.70
N GLN A 3 0.68 16.85 -26.82
CA GLN A 3 -0.06 16.46 -25.62
C GLN A 3 -1.33 15.67 -25.98
N ALA A 4 -2.01 16.05 -27.07
CA ALA A 4 -3.19 15.35 -27.59
C ALA A 4 -2.88 13.89 -27.96
N TYR A 5 -1.79 13.65 -28.71
CA TYR A 5 -1.34 12.31 -29.07
C TYR A 5 -1.03 11.45 -27.83
N ASN A 6 -0.32 12.02 -26.85
CA ASN A 6 0.04 11.30 -25.62
C ASN A 6 -1.21 10.94 -24.79
N ARG A 7 -2.19 11.85 -24.71
CA ARG A 7 -3.47 11.61 -24.00
C ARG A 7 -4.25 10.46 -24.62
N GLU A 8 -4.34 10.41 -25.94
CA GLU A 8 -5.07 9.36 -26.63
C GLU A 8 -4.38 8.01 -26.50
N LYS A 9 -3.06 7.97 -26.74
CA LYS A 9 -2.28 6.73 -26.72
C LYS A 9 -2.09 6.10 -25.35
N TYR A 10 -1.84 6.90 -24.30
CA TYR A 10 -1.42 6.37 -23.00
C TYR A 10 -2.48 6.46 -21.90
N SER A 11 -3.44 7.39 -22.01
CA SER A 11 -4.56 7.51 -21.05
C SER A 11 -5.91 7.05 -21.62
N GLY A 12 -5.92 6.50 -22.84
CA GLY A 12 -7.15 6.03 -23.50
C GLY A 12 -8.19 7.13 -23.66
N GLY A 13 -7.75 8.38 -23.85
CA GLY A 13 -8.62 9.55 -23.95
C GLY A 13 -9.34 9.96 -22.65
N LYS A 14 -9.10 9.27 -21.53
CA LYS A 14 -9.71 9.62 -20.24
C LYS A 14 -8.93 10.76 -19.59
N ALA A 15 -9.65 11.81 -19.18
CA ALA A 15 -9.07 12.80 -18.27
C ALA A 15 -8.84 12.13 -16.91
N PHE A 16 -7.78 12.51 -16.20
CA PHE A 16 -7.59 12.14 -14.81
C PHE A 16 -8.79 12.68 -14.01
N CYS A 17 -9.73 11.81 -13.64
CA CYS A 17 -10.82 12.14 -12.73
C CYS A 17 -10.25 12.16 -11.31
N GLY A 18 -9.65 13.29 -10.97
CA GLY A 18 -9.09 13.56 -9.65
C GLY A 18 -10.17 13.78 -8.60
N THR A 19 -10.95 12.75 -8.30
CA THR A 19 -11.75 12.57 -7.07
C THR A 19 -12.26 11.13 -7.09
N ARG A 20 -11.39 10.15 -6.82
CA ARG A 20 -11.89 8.89 -6.26
C ARG A 20 -12.31 9.24 -4.83
N ASP A 21 -13.54 8.90 -4.46
CA ASP A 21 -13.95 8.99 -3.06
C ASP A 21 -12.84 8.42 -2.16
N PRO A 22 -12.51 9.06 -1.02
CA PRO A 22 -11.55 8.52 -0.09
C PRO A 22 -11.92 7.07 0.21
N ILE A 23 -11.00 6.14 -0.01
CA ILE A 23 -11.23 4.73 0.32
C ILE A 23 -11.67 4.69 1.79
N PRO A 24 -12.87 4.18 2.12
CA PRO A 24 -13.38 4.24 3.49
C PRO A 24 -12.41 3.52 4.43
N THR A 25 -11.72 4.29 5.28
CA THR A 25 -10.65 3.81 6.16
C THR A 25 -11.18 3.20 7.46
N SER A 26 -12.44 3.50 7.81
CA SER A 26 -13.13 2.94 8.97
C SER A 26 -13.34 1.43 8.80
N GLY A 27 -12.74 0.65 9.70
CA GLY A 27 -12.89 -0.81 9.71
C GLY A 27 -11.92 -1.57 8.79
N MET A 28 -11.03 -0.87 8.05
CA MET A 28 -9.97 -1.54 7.31
C MET A 28 -8.97 -2.17 8.29
N LYS A 29 -8.78 -3.48 8.14
CA LYS A 29 -7.84 -4.26 8.93
C LYS A 29 -6.63 -4.59 8.05
N PRO A 30 -5.45 -4.05 8.35
CA PRO A 30 -4.22 -4.42 7.64
C PRO A 30 -3.98 -5.93 7.68
N HIS A 31 -3.40 -6.50 6.63
CA HIS A 31 -3.24 -7.96 6.53
C HIS A 31 -2.42 -8.57 7.67
N ASN A 32 -1.47 -7.79 8.21
CA ASN A 32 -0.63 -8.19 9.33
C ASN A 32 -1.24 -7.92 10.72
N CYS A 33 -2.49 -7.45 10.78
CA CYS A 33 -3.19 -7.12 12.01
C CYS A 33 -4.44 -8.03 12.18
N LYS A 34 -4.64 -8.65 13.36
CA LYS A 34 -5.75 -9.62 13.61
C LYS A 34 -7.08 -8.95 13.94
N THR A 35 -7.03 -7.78 14.57
CA THR A 35 -8.15 -6.91 14.97
C THR A 35 -8.05 -5.55 14.27
N PRO A 36 -9.09 -4.69 14.30
CA PRO A 36 -8.98 -3.31 13.83
C PRO A 36 -7.76 -2.62 14.41
N CYS A 37 -6.96 -1.97 13.57
CA CYS A 37 -5.68 -1.42 13.96
C CYS A 37 -5.64 0.10 13.69
N PRO A 38 -5.43 0.94 14.71
CA PRO A 38 -5.39 2.40 14.56
C PRO A 38 -4.16 2.88 13.77
N TYR A 39 -3.16 2.02 13.59
CA TYR A 39 -1.95 2.29 12.80
C TYR A 39 -2.07 1.83 11.34
N GLY A 40 -3.25 1.29 10.96
CA GLY A 40 -3.53 0.77 9.63
C GLY A 40 -4.30 1.71 8.70
N ASN A 41 -4.53 2.96 9.14
CA ASN A 41 -5.47 3.89 8.52
C ASN A 41 -5.21 4.08 7.02
N GLY A 42 -5.95 3.34 6.18
CA GLY A 42 -5.82 3.40 4.72
C GLY A 42 -4.58 2.71 4.14
N THR A 43 -3.82 1.94 4.95
CA THR A 43 -2.63 1.22 4.49
C THR A 43 -2.83 -0.29 4.49
N THR A 44 -2.18 -0.97 3.56
CA THR A 44 -2.22 -2.44 3.45
C THR A 44 -1.60 -3.15 4.67
N PHE A 45 -0.62 -2.50 5.31
CA PHE A 45 0.11 -3.02 6.47
C PHE A 45 0.20 -1.95 7.57
N CYS A 46 0.01 -2.36 8.83
CA CYS A 46 0.21 -1.49 10.01
C CYS A 46 1.71 -1.37 10.31
N PHE A 47 2.18 -0.14 10.58
CA PHE A 47 3.60 0.16 10.81
C PHE A 47 4.24 -0.68 11.94
N PRO A 48 3.64 -0.79 13.15
CA PRO A 48 4.24 -1.56 14.24
C PRO A 48 4.41 -3.05 13.92
N CYS A 49 3.43 -3.66 13.25
CA CYS A 49 3.51 -5.07 12.89
C CYS A 49 4.50 -5.31 11.74
N MET A 50 4.63 -4.35 10.82
CA MET A 50 5.63 -4.44 9.75
C MET A 50 7.06 -4.40 10.32
N ALA A 51 7.32 -3.54 11.30
CA ALA A 51 8.60 -3.48 11.99
C ALA A 51 8.96 -4.84 12.61
N LYS A 52 8.01 -5.46 13.33
CA LYS A 52 8.20 -6.80 13.91
C LYS A 52 8.53 -7.86 12.87
N ILE A 53 7.81 -7.91 11.74
CA ILE A 53 8.07 -8.87 10.66
C ILE A 53 9.48 -8.68 10.08
N MET A 54 9.91 -7.43 9.89
CA MET A 54 11.24 -7.13 9.35
C MET A 54 12.37 -7.53 10.31
N ASP A 55 12.15 -7.39 11.61
CA ASP A 55 13.10 -7.84 12.64
C ASP A 55 13.20 -9.37 12.66
N GLU A 56 12.08 -10.08 12.67
CA GLU A 56 12.02 -11.54 12.58
C GLU A 56 12.73 -12.04 11.30
N HIS A 57 12.45 -11.41 10.16
CA HIS A 57 13.11 -11.75 8.89
C HIS A 57 14.63 -11.51 8.93
N ARG A 58 15.09 -10.44 9.60
CA ARG A 58 16.53 -10.17 9.77
C ARG A 58 17.20 -11.20 10.68
N GLN A 59 16.54 -11.62 11.75
CA GLN A 59 17.02 -12.67 12.64
C GLN A 59 17.12 -14.01 11.91
N ASN A 60 16.09 -14.38 11.15
CA ASN A 60 16.09 -15.61 10.35
C ASN A 60 17.21 -15.62 9.31
N LYS A 61 17.47 -14.48 8.63
CA LYS A 61 18.61 -14.37 7.71
C LYS A 61 19.96 -14.57 8.40
N LYS A 62 20.14 -14.05 9.61
CA LYS A 62 21.36 -14.28 10.40
C LYS A 62 21.51 -15.74 10.83
N ALA A 63 20.40 -16.38 11.23
CA ALA A 63 20.39 -17.78 11.65
C ALA A 63 20.71 -18.76 10.51
N VAL A 64 20.32 -18.45 9.26
CA VAL A 64 20.63 -19.27 8.08
C VAL A 64 22.06 -19.04 7.56
N MET A 65 22.74 -17.97 7.99
CA MET A 65 24.12 -17.66 7.59
C MET A 65 25.20 -18.20 8.56
N LEU A 66 24.80 -18.93 9.61
CA LEU A 66 25.67 -19.63 10.57
C LEU A 66 25.71 -21.13 10.25
#